data_AF-A6WYZ2-F1
#
_entry.id   AF-A6WYZ2-F1
#
_cell.length_a   1.000
_cell.length_b   1.000
_cell.length_c   1.000
_cell.angle_alpha   90.00
_cell.angle_beta   90.00
_cell.angle_gamma   90.00
#
_symmetry.space_group_name_H-M   'P 1'
#
loop_
_entity.id
_entity.type
_entity.pdbx_description
1 polymer ?
#
loop_
_entity_poly.entity_id
_entity_poly.type
_entity_poly.pdbx_seq_one_letter_code
_entity_poly.pdbx_strand_id
1 'polypeptide(L)'
;MRVFLLAGLLTLATTGAGFAASCEQNFKSEGVPLVTAISYRSTQSFAGVKSSTALQRLAQAVAAEGFSGIKVNKQLASIDAFQETTGSGRIQTLRVTARAQGKGTRVDAIFSIQAGQATNKSVVREGLCRIIAAAAN
;
A
#
# COMPACT_ATOMS: atom_id res chain seq x y z
N MET A 1 1.11 56.56 -21.78
CA MET A 1 1.61 55.73 -20.66
C MET A 1 0.51 54.72 -20.32
N ARG A 2 0.66 53.45 -20.74
CA ARG A 2 -0.32 52.37 -20.52
C ARG A 2 0.10 51.58 -19.29
N VAL A 3 -0.67 51.68 -18.21
CA VAL A 3 -0.50 50.88 -16.99
C VAL A 3 -1.12 49.50 -17.25
N PHE A 4 -0.30 48.47 -17.32
CA PHE A 4 -0.76 47.07 -17.41
C PHE A 4 -1.02 46.53 -16.00
N LEU A 5 -2.29 46.25 -15.71
CA LEU A 5 -2.74 45.44 -14.56
C LEU A 5 -2.40 43.97 -14.83
N LEU A 6 -1.41 43.42 -14.13
CA LEU A 6 -1.14 41.99 -14.08
C LEU A 6 -1.93 41.37 -12.93
N ALA A 7 -3.11 40.82 -13.26
CA ALA A 7 -3.85 39.91 -12.40
C ALA A 7 -3.10 38.56 -12.33
N GLY A 8 -2.43 38.30 -11.20
CA GLY A 8 -1.81 37.01 -10.91
C GLY A 8 -2.85 35.98 -10.52
N LEU A 9 -3.18 35.09 -11.45
CA LEU A 9 -4.06 33.94 -11.25
C LEU A 9 -3.31 32.89 -10.41
N LEU A 10 -3.62 32.80 -9.11
CA LEU A 10 -3.08 31.78 -8.21
C LEU A 10 -3.80 30.45 -8.45
N THR A 11 -3.29 29.61 -9.35
CA THR A 11 -3.78 28.24 -9.53
C THR A 11 -3.38 27.39 -8.33
N LEU A 12 -4.31 27.13 -7.41
CA LEU A 12 -4.16 26.10 -6.38
C LEU A 12 -4.09 24.73 -7.06
N ALA A 13 -2.92 24.09 -6.98
CA ALA A 13 -2.73 22.70 -7.34
C ALA A 13 -3.48 21.80 -6.34
N THR A 14 -4.66 21.31 -6.72
CA THR A 14 -5.42 20.30 -5.95
C THR A 14 -5.28 18.93 -6.61
N THR A 15 -4.24 18.16 -6.31
CA THR A 15 -4.20 16.74 -6.68
C THR A 15 -3.38 15.92 -5.68
N GLY A 16 -4.04 15.07 -4.89
CA GLY A 16 -3.39 13.87 -4.32
C GLY A 16 -3.68 13.49 -2.86
N ALA A 17 -4.26 14.35 -2.03
CA ALA A 17 -4.32 14.09 -0.58
C ALA A 17 -5.40 13.09 -0.10
N GLY A 18 -6.34 12.69 -0.96
CA GLY A 18 -7.51 11.90 -0.54
C GLY A 18 -7.22 10.42 -0.22
N PHE A 19 -6.28 9.80 -0.93
CA PHE A 19 -6.06 8.35 -0.82
C PHE A 19 -5.06 7.99 0.28
N ALA A 20 -3.94 8.73 0.41
CA ALA A 20 -2.93 8.47 1.44
C ALA A 20 -3.49 8.62 2.86
N ALA A 21 -4.29 9.66 3.11
CA ALA A 21 -4.89 9.92 4.42
C ALA A 21 -5.74 8.75 4.92
N SER A 22 -6.52 8.11 4.06
CA SER A 22 -7.40 7.00 4.46
C SER A 22 -6.63 5.71 4.77
N CYS A 23 -5.55 5.42 4.04
CA CYS A 23 -4.71 4.28 4.34
C CYS A 23 -3.95 4.47 5.66
N GLU A 24 -3.36 5.65 5.87
CA GLU A 24 -2.58 5.92 7.08
C GLU A 24 -3.43 5.87 8.36
N GLN A 25 -4.69 6.33 8.28
CA GLN A 25 -5.66 6.24 9.37
C GLN A 25 -6.02 4.80 9.72
N ASN A 26 -6.04 3.91 8.74
CA ASN A 26 -6.36 2.49 8.92
C ASN A 26 -5.14 1.63 9.27
N PHE A 27 -3.96 2.23 9.38
CA PHE A 27 -2.72 1.50 9.66
C PHE A 27 -2.65 1.02 11.11
N LYS A 28 -2.39 -0.26 11.29
CA LYS A 28 -2.25 -0.93 12.59
C LYS A 28 -0.98 -1.78 12.62
N SER A 29 -0.42 -1.94 13.81
CA SER A 29 0.72 -2.83 14.07
C SER A 29 0.36 -3.73 15.24
N GLU A 30 0.48 -5.04 15.07
CA GLU A 30 0.15 -6.07 16.05
C GLU A 30 1.39 -6.92 16.34
N GLY A 31 1.68 -7.17 17.62
CA GLY A 31 2.87 -7.89 18.07
C GLY A 31 3.78 -7.04 18.97
N VAL A 32 4.67 -7.71 19.70
CA VAL A 32 5.65 -7.09 20.58
C VAL A 32 7.02 -7.09 19.88
N PRO A 33 7.62 -5.91 19.62
CA PRO A 33 8.93 -5.80 19.01
C PRO A 33 9.97 -6.68 19.72
N LEU A 34 10.82 -7.35 18.92
CA LEU A 34 11.89 -8.25 19.38
C LEU A 34 11.45 -9.53 20.10
N VAL A 35 10.22 -9.60 20.62
CA VAL A 35 9.70 -10.75 21.39
C VAL A 35 8.82 -11.66 20.52
N THR A 36 7.97 -11.08 19.67
CA THR A 36 7.06 -11.83 18.79
C THR A 36 7.22 -11.41 17.33
N ALA A 37 6.60 -12.15 16.42
CA ALA A 37 6.36 -11.64 15.07
C ALA A 37 5.53 -10.35 15.15
N ILE A 38 5.79 -9.40 14.25
CA ILE A 38 5.02 -8.17 14.13
C ILE A 38 4.32 -8.16 12.78
N SER A 39 3.02 -7.90 12.79
CA SER A 39 2.22 -7.70 11.58
C SER A 39 1.78 -6.25 11.48
N TYR A 40 2.12 -5.62 10.37
CA TYR A 40 1.67 -4.29 9.99
C TYR A 40 0.56 -4.44 8.96
N ARG A 41 -0.57 -3.80 9.18
CA ARG A 41 -1.74 -3.88 8.31
C ARG A 41 -2.24 -2.51 7.97
N SER A 42 -2.71 -2.33 6.74
CA SER A 42 -3.63 -1.26 6.41
C SER A 42 -4.70 -1.73 5.42
N THR A 43 -5.74 -0.92 5.28
CA THR A 43 -6.89 -1.19 4.42
C THR A 43 -7.46 0.09 3.83
N GLN A 44 -8.03 -0.03 2.63
CA GLN A 44 -8.70 1.07 1.96
C GLN A 44 -9.74 0.55 0.96
N SER A 45 -10.84 1.28 0.82
CA SER A 45 -11.86 1.00 -0.20
C SER A 45 -11.79 2.00 -1.34
N PHE A 46 -11.94 1.49 -2.56
CA PHE A 46 -11.91 2.27 -3.80
C PHE A 46 -13.22 2.08 -4.56
N ALA A 47 -13.96 3.17 -4.78
CA ALA A 47 -15.17 3.15 -5.61
C ALA A 47 -14.82 3.08 -7.10
N GLY A 48 -15.61 2.36 -7.89
CA GLY A 48 -15.46 2.31 -9.36
C GLY A 48 -14.29 1.46 -9.88
N VAL A 49 -13.41 0.98 -9.00
CA VAL A 49 -12.29 0.10 -9.38
C VAL A 49 -12.75 -1.36 -9.34
N LYS A 50 -12.58 -2.07 -10.46
CA LYS A 50 -12.83 -3.52 -10.54
C LYS A 50 -11.74 -4.30 -9.80
N SER A 51 -12.14 -5.36 -9.09
CA SER A 51 -11.23 -6.20 -8.30
C SER A 51 -10.08 -6.80 -9.12
N SER A 52 -10.36 -7.27 -10.35
CA SER A 52 -9.34 -7.81 -11.25
C SER A 52 -8.32 -6.75 -11.69
N THR A 53 -8.78 -5.54 -12.00
CA THR A 53 -7.92 -4.40 -12.37
C THR A 53 -7.06 -3.96 -11.19
N ALA A 54 -7.66 -3.84 -9.99
CA ALA A 54 -6.92 -3.56 -8.77
C ALA A 54 -5.85 -4.62 -8.52
N LEU A 55 -6.20 -5.92 -8.63
CA LEU A 55 -5.27 -7.03 -8.40
C LEU A 55 -4.06 -6.96 -9.34
N GLN A 56 -4.27 -6.65 -10.62
CA GLN A 56 -3.18 -6.50 -11.58
C GLN A 56 -2.25 -5.34 -11.21
N ARG A 57 -2.81 -4.16 -10.90
CA ARG A 57 -2.03 -2.97 -10.52
C ARG A 57 -1.27 -3.18 -9.21
N LEU A 58 -1.90 -3.83 -8.24
CA LEU A 58 -1.28 -4.18 -6.97
C LEU A 58 -0.10 -5.14 -7.18
N ALA A 59 -0.23 -6.14 -8.06
CA ALA A 59 0.89 -7.05 -8.35
C ALA A 59 2.09 -6.31 -8.97
N GLN A 60 1.84 -5.33 -9.84
CA GLN A 60 2.89 -4.47 -10.40
C GLN A 60 3.55 -3.60 -9.33
N ALA A 61 2.77 -3.00 -8.43
CA ALA A 61 3.29 -2.20 -7.33
C ALA A 61 4.11 -3.03 -6.35
N VAL A 62 3.66 -4.25 -6.02
CA VAL A 62 4.42 -5.18 -5.16
C VAL A 62 5.77 -5.52 -5.79
N ALA A 63 5.83 -5.73 -7.11
CA ALA A 63 7.09 -5.94 -7.82
C ALA A 63 8.00 -4.70 -7.78
N ALA A 64 7.43 -3.50 -7.97
CA ALA A 64 8.18 -2.25 -7.93
C ALA A 64 8.76 -1.92 -6.55
N GLU A 65 8.10 -2.38 -5.47
CA GLU A 65 8.59 -2.25 -4.09
C GLU A 65 9.70 -3.27 -3.74
N GLY A 66 10.12 -4.12 -4.69
CA GLY A 66 11.23 -5.05 -4.50
C GLY A 66 10.87 -6.38 -3.85
N PHE A 67 9.57 -6.71 -3.77
CA PHE A 67 9.17 -8.03 -3.29
C PHE A 67 9.50 -9.14 -4.30
N SER A 68 9.94 -10.27 -3.78
CA SER A 68 10.24 -11.51 -4.49
C SER A 68 9.12 -12.53 -4.34
N GLY A 69 9.14 -13.56 -5.20
CA GLY A 69 8.23 -14.71 -5.09
C GLY A 69 6.75 -14.37 -5.23
N ILE A 70 6.43 -13.35 -6.03
CA ILE A 70 5.07 -12.84 -6.23
C ILE A 70 4.18 -13.94 -6.80
N LYS A 71 3.16 -14.33 -6.04
CA LYS A 71 2.12 -15.29 -6.41
C LYS A 71 0.78 -14.58 -6.45
N VAL A 72 0.19 -14.48 -7.64
CA VAL A 72 -1.14 -13.89 -7.83
C VAL A 72 -2.18 -15.00 -7.87
N ASN A 73 -3.08 -15.03 -6.89
CA ASN A 73 -4.23 -15.92 -6.86
C ASN A 73 -5.48 -15.14 -7.31
N LYS A 74 -5.92 -15.39 -8.54
CA LYS A 74 -7.07 -14.70 -9.14
C LYS A 74 -8.39 -15.12 -8.49
N GLN A 75 -8.50 -16.37 -8.04
CA GLN A 75 -9.70 -16.90 -7.39
C GLN A 75 -9.95 -16.26 -6.02
N LEU A 76 -8.88 -16.03 -5.25
CA LEU A 76 -8.93 -15.41 -3.93
C LEU A 76 -8.74 -13.88 -3.96
N ALA A 77 -8.53 -13.32 -5.15
CA ALA A 77 -8.14 -11.94 -5.37
C ALA A 77 -7.00 -11.50 -4.44
N SER A 78 -5.94 -12.33 -4.37
CA SER A 78 -4.82 -12.11 -3.46
C SER A 78 -3.46 -12.18 -4.15
N ILE A 79 -2.50 -11.51 -3.53
CA ILE A 79 -1.08 -11.53 -3.89
C ILE A 79 -0.31 -11.92 -2.64
N ASP A 80 0.52 -12.93 -2.76
CA ASP A 80 1.48 -13.32 -1.73
C ASP A 80 2.88 -13.04 -2.27
N ALA A 81 3.74 -12.43 -1.45
CA ALA A 81 5.12 -12.14 -1.80
C ALA A 81 6.00 -12.14 -0.55
N PHE A 82 7.33 -12.12 -0.73
CA PHE A 82 8.27 -12.04 0.37
C PHE A 82 9.45 -11.12 0.06
N GLN A 83 10.15 -10.68 1.09
CA GLN A 83 11.42 -9.97 1.01
C GLN A 83 12.43 -10.59 1.97
N GLU A 84 13.71 -10.39 1.69
CA GLU A 84 14.82 -10.81 2.54
C GLU A 84 15.82 -9.66 2.60
N THR A 85 15.46 -8.63 3.38
CA THR A 85 16.20 -7.35 3.41
C THR A 85 17.44 -7.36 4.32
N THR A 86 17.58 -8.36 5.19
CA THR A 86 18.63 -8.39 6.22
C THR A 86 19.80 -9.31 5.89
N GLY A 87 19.76 -10.08 4.80
CA GLY A 87 20.78 -11.08 4.44
C GLY A 87 20.93 -12.22 5.46
N SER A 88 19.96 -12.35 6.36
CA SER A 88 19.99 -13.31 7.47
C SER A 88 19.20 -14.59 7.16
N GLY A 89 18.65 -14.72 5.95
CA GLY A 89 17.76 -15.82 5.56
C GLY A 89 16.37 -15.75 6.17
N ARG A 90 16.02 -14.64 6.84
CA ARG A 90 14.76 -14.47 7.57
C ARG A 90 13.78 -13.65 6.76
N ILE A 91 12.93 -14.35 6.00
CA ILE A 91 11.99 -13.70 5.10
C ILE A 91 10.94 -12.89 5.85
N GLN A 92 10.66 -11.68 5.35
CA GLN A 92 9.46 -10.92 5.65
C GLN A 92 8.40 -11.24 4.60
N THR A 93 7.14 -11.35 5.01
CA THR A 93 6.06 -11.73 4.09
C THR A 93 5.09 -10.58 3.86
N LEU A 94 4.54 -10.52 2.66
CA LEU A 94 3.47 -9.60 2.29
C LEU A 94 2.30 -10.38 1.72
N ARG A 95 1.11 -10.07 2.21
CA ARG A 95 -0.15 -10.48 1.61
C ARG A 95 -1.00 -9.25 1.30
N VAL A 96 -1.43 -9.14 0.06
CA VAL A 96 -2.36 -8.10 -0.40
C VAL A 96 -3.61 -8.77 -0.93
N THR A 97 -4.79 -8.25 -0.62
CA THR A 97 -6.06 -8.74 -1.16
C THR A 97 -6.82 -7.59 -1.79
N ALA A 98 -7.54 -7.84 -2.89
CA ALA A 98 -8.32 -6.86 -3.64
C ALA A 98 -9.74 -7.38 -3.82
N ARG A 99 -10.53 -7.41 -2.75
CA ARG A 99 -11.86 -8.04 -2.75
C ARG A 99 -12.91 -7.08 -3.32
N ALA A 100 -13.82 -7.59 -4.15
CA ALA A 100 -14.96 -6.81 -4.61
C ALA A 100 -15.83 -6.38 -3.41
N GLN A 101 -16.25 -5.10 -3.39
CA GLN A 101 -17.10 -4.54 -2.36
C GLN A 101 -18.08 -3.54 -3.00
N GLY A 102 -19.35 -3.92 -3.14
CA GLY A 102 -20.35 -3.12 -3.84
C GLY A 102 -19.94 -2.82 -5.29
N LYS A 103 -19.92 -1.55 -5.66
CA LYS A 103 -19.46 -1.07 -6.98
C LYS A 103 -17.95 -0.76 -7.03
N GLY A 104 -17.18 -1.31 -6.09
CA GLY A 104 -15.76 -0.99 -5.93
C GLY A 104 -14.96 -2.19 -5.43
N THR A 105 -13.76 -1.90 -4.94
CA THR A 105 -12.82 -2.88 -4.41
C THR A 105 -12.30 -2.43 -3.06
N ARG A 106 -12.29 -3.34 -2.09
CA ARG A 106 -11.57 -3.17 -0.83
C ARG A 106 -10.20 -3.84 -0.94
N VAL A 107 -9.18 -3.07 -0.61
CA VAL A 107 -7.80 -3.56 -0.53
C VAL A 107 -7.40 -3.70 0.92
N ASP A 108 -6.86 -4.86 1.30
CA ASP A 108 -6.22 -5.06 2.59
C ASP A 108 -4.78 -5.54 2.34
N ALA A 109 -3.80 -4.92 2.97
CA ALA A 109 -2.40 -5.31 2.89
C ALA A 109 -1.84 -5.63 4.28
N ILE A 110 -1.03 -6.68 4.36
CA ILE A 110 -0.43 -7.20 5.59
C ILE A 110 1.04 -7.48 5.31
N PHE A 111 1.91 -6.81 6.03
CA PHE A 111 3.34 -7.07 6.03
C PHE A 111 3.76 -7.63 7.39
N SER A 112 4.39 -8.79 7.40
CA SER A 112 4.79 -9.49 8.63
C SER A 112 6.29 -9.70 8.67
N ILE A 113 6.88 -9.40 9.83
CA ILE A 113 8.28 -9.67 10.15
C ILE A 113 8.37 -10.67 11.28
N GLN A 114 9.45 -11.45 11.29
CA GLN A 114 9.65 -12.49 12.29
C GLN A 114 10.24 -11.93 13.60
N ALA A 115 10.11 -12.67 14.70
CA ALA A 115 10.59 -12.25 16.03
C ALA A 115 12.08 -11.91 16.07
N GLY A 116 12.48 -10.78 16.64
CA GLY A 116 13.89 -10.35 16.63
C GLY A 116 14.33 -9.65 15.34
N GLN A 117 13.43 -9.43 14.36
CA GLN A 117 13.64 -8.43 13.33
C GLN A 117 13.05 -7.09 13.80
N ALA A 118 13.71 -5.99 13.40
CA ALA A 118 13.23 -4.64 13.64
C ALA A 118 13.06 -3.91 12.30
N THR A 119 12.07 -3.01 12.23
CA THR A 119 11.84 -2.16 11.07
C THR A 119 11.29 -0.81 11.52
N ASN A 120 11.39 0.20 10.65
CA ASN A 120 10.82 1.51 10.92
C ASN A 120 9.33 1.51 10.56
N LYS A 121 8.48 1.76 11.57
CA LYS A 121 7.02 1.79 11.41
C LYS A 121 6.54 2.84 10.40
N SER A 122 7.24 3.97 10.23
CA SER A 122 6.91 4.98 9.20
C SER A 122 7.14 4.43 7.81
N VAL A 123 8.32 3.83 7.58
CA VAL A 123 8.71 3.25 6.28
C VAL A 123 7.73 2.15 5.87
N VAL A 124 7.35 1.27 6.80
CA VAL A 124 6.36 0.21 6.51
C VAL A 124 4.99 0.79 6.18
N ARG A 125 4.55 1.83 6.91
CA ARG A 125 3.28 2.50 6.64
C ARG A 125 3.25 3.12 5.26
N GLU A 126 4.28 3.89 4.91
CA GLU A 126 4.42 4.54 3.62
C GLU A 126 4.45 3.51 2.48
N GLY A 127 5.22 2.42 2.63
CA GLY A 127 5.27 1.33 1.65
C GLY A 127 3.92 0.64 1.47
N LEU A 128 3.24 0.26 2.57
CA LEU A 128 1.91 -0.34 2.50
C LEU A 128 0.90 0.60 1.83
N CYS A 129 0.93 1.89 2.16
CA CYS A 129 0.01 2.86 1.57
C CYS A 129 0.33 3.15 0.10
N ARG A 130 1.60 3.10 -0.32
CA ARG A 130 1.99 3.18 -1.73
C ARG A 130 1.45 2.00 -2.52
N ILE A 131 1.60 0.78 -1.99
CA ILE A 131 1.03 -0.44 -2.60
C ILE A 131 -0.49 -0.31 -2.69
N ILE A 132 -1.18 0.01 -1.59
CA ILE A 132 -2.64 0.11 -1.56
C ILE A 132 -3.15 1.15 -2.56
N ALA A 133 -2.51 2.33 -2.65
CA ALA A 133 -2.90 3.39 -3.57
C ALA A 133 -2.82 2.97 -5.05
N ALA A 134 -1.92 2.04 -5.40
CA ALA A 134 -1.77 1.54 -6.76
C ALA A 134 -3.05 0.86 -7.29
N ALA A 135 -3.98 0.42 -6.44
CA ALA A 135 -5.26 -0.12 -6.92
C ALA A 135 -6.03 0.89 -7.80
N ALA A 136 -5.90 2.19 -7.53
CA ALA A 136 -6.59 3.25 -8.27
C ALA A 136 -5.79 3.84 -9.44
N ASN A 137 -4.46 3.73 -9.44
CA ASN A 137 -3.56 4.32 -10.44
C ASN A 137 -3.42 3.46 -11.70
#